data_AF-A0A969IG22-F1
#
_entry.id   AF-A0A969IG22-F1
#
_cell.length_a   1.000
_cell.length_b   1.000
_cell.length_c   1.000
_cell.angle_alpha   90.00
_cell.angle_beta   90.00
_cell.angle_gamma   90.00
#
_symmetry.space_group_name_H-M   'P 1'
#
loop_
_entity.id
_entity.type
_entity.pdbx_description
1 polymer ?
#
loop_
_entity_poly.entity_id
_entity_poly.type
_entity_poly.pdbx_seq_one_letter_code
_entity_poly.pdbx_strand_id
1 'polypeptide(L)' 'MAKISGFTIIRNAVINDYPVVEAISSVLPVVDEMIVAVGNCEDGTEELIRSIPSDK' A
#
# COMPACT_ATOMS: atom_id res chain seq x y z
N MET A 1 1.41 -24.65 -7.00
CA MET A 1 1.70 -23.74 -5.88
C MET A 1 0.63 -22.66 -5.89
N ALA A 2 0.06 -22.27 -4.75
CA ALA A 2 -0.95 -21.22 -4.70
C ALA A 2 -0.25 -19.85 -4.84
N LYS A 3 -0.86 -18.93 -5.59
CA LYS A 3 -0.44 -17.52 -5.60
C LYS A 3 -1.02 -16.82 -4.36
N ILE A 4 -0.25 -15.95 -3.74
CA ILE A 4 -0.62 -15.19 -2.56
C ILE A 4 -0.79 -13.73 -2.94
N SER A 5 -1.99 -13.19 -2.74
CA SER A 5 -2.30 -11.77 -2.98
C SER A 5 -2.33 -11.02 -1.65
N GLY A 6 -1.58 -9.92 -1.57
CA GLY A 6 -1.72 -8.92 -0.51
C GLY A 6 -2.84 -7.94 -0.85
N PHE A 7 -3.64 -7.56 0.14
CA PHE A 7 -4.70 -6.58 -0.05
C PHE A 7 -4.79 -5.64 1.16
N THR A 8 -4.95 -4.35 0.89
CA THR A 8 -5.29 -3.37 1.92
C THR A 8 -6.14 -2.23 1.36
N ILE A 9 -6.77 -1.48 2.26
CA ILE A 9 -7.50 -0.26 1.94
C ILE A 9 -6.88 0.90 2.74
N ILE A 10 -6.83 2.09 2.14
CA ILE A 10 -6.26 3.26 2.79
C ILE A 10 -7.00 4.54 2.41
N ARG A 11 -7.13 5.45 3.37
CA ARG A 11 -7.66 6.81 3.16
C ARG A 11 -6.92 7.78 4.08
N ASN A 12 -6.45 8.90 3.53
CA ASN A 12 -5.78 9.98 4.27
C ASN A 12 -4.62 9.48 5.16
N ALA A 13 -3.69 8.71 4.60
CA ALA A 13 -2.54 8.18 5.33
C ALA A 13 -1.61 9.27 5.86
N VAL A 14 -1.47 10.39 5.14
CA VAL A 14 -0.55 11.47 5.52
C VAL A 14 -1.12 12.26 6.68
N ILE A 15 -2.38 12.70 6.58
CA ILE A 15 -3.04 13.47 7.65
C ILE A 15 -3.18 12.64 8.92
N ASN A 16 -3.45 11.34 8.79
CA ASN A 16 -3.60 10.44 9.93
C ASN A 16 -2.28 9.86 10.45
N ASP A 17 -1.15 10.22 9.83
CA ASP A 17 0.19 9.75 10.18
C ASP A 17 0.29 8.21 10.25
N TYR A 18 -0.32 7.54 9.26
CA TYR A 18 -0.24 6.08 9.15
C TYR A 18 1.09 5.66 8.52
N PRO A 19 1.79 4.66 9.08
CA PRO A 19 3.05 4.13 8.55
C PRO A 19 2.79 3.21 7.34
N VAL A 20 2.12 3.74 6.31
CA VAL A 20 1.61 2.93 5.20
C VAL A 20 2.73 2.42 4.30
N VAL A 21 3.82 3.17 4.16
CA VAL A 21 4.99 2.78 3.37
C VAL A 21 5.67 1.57 4.01
N GLU A 22 5.90 1.61 5.31
CA GLU A 22 6.50 0.53 6.09
C GLU A 22 5.59 -0.69 6.11
N ALA A 23 4.28 -0.50 6.33
CA ALA A 23 3.30 -1.57 6.36
C ALA A 23 3.29 -2.35 5.03
N ILE A 24 3.17 -1.66 3.89
CA ILE A 24 3.17 -2.31 2.57
C ILE A 24 4.53 -2.94 2.28
N SER A 25 5.63 -2.22 2.53
CA SER A 25 6.99 -2.73 2.27
C SER A 25 7.29 -4.01 3.04
N SER A 26 6.73 -4.17 4.25
CA SER A 26 6.89 -5.40 5.04
C SER A 26 6.14 -6.61 4.45
N VAL A 27 5.06 -6.37 3.68
CA VAL A 27 4.22 -7.41 3.06
C VAL A 27 4.74 -7.81 1.68
N LEU A 28 5.37 -6.88 0.93
CA LEU A 28 5.86 -7.15 -0.43
C LEU A 28 6.70 -8.44 -0.57
N PRO A 29 7.61 -8.82 0.36
CA PRO A 29 8.43 -10.02 0.19
C PRO A 29 7.67 -11.35 0.28
N VAL A 30 6.43 -11.35 0.79
CA VAL A 30 5.66 -12.58 1.08
C VAL A 30 4.47 -12.80 0.14
N VAL A 31 4.24 -11.89 -0.81
CA VAL A 31 3.12 -11.93 -1.76
C VAL A 31 3.62 -11.93 -3.20
N ASP A 32 2.82 -12.52 -4.08
CA ASP A 32 3.06 -12.51 -5.53
C ASP A 32 2.51 -11.23 -6.20
N GLU A 33 1.50 -10.60 -5.60
CA GLU A 33 0.88 -9.34 -6.05
C GLU A 33 0.40 -8.52 -4.84
N MET A 34 0.37 -7.19 -4.97
CA MET A 34 -0.14 -6.31 -3.92
C MET A 34 -1.22 -5.37 -4.48
N ILE A 35 -2.43 -5.45 -3.92
CA ILE A 35 -3.55 -4.57 -4.29
C ILE A 35 -3.80 -3.57 -3.17
N VAL A 36 -3.71 -2.28 -3.48
CA VAL A 36 -3.98 -1.19 -2.55
C VAL A 36 -5.19 -0.40 -3.05
N ALA A 37 -6.32 -0.51 -2.36
CA ALA A 37 -7.49 0.31 -2.67
C ALA A 37 -7.39 1.65 -1.95
N VAL A 38 -7.14 2.71 -2.72
CA VAL A 38 -7.05 4.08 -2.21
C VAL A 38 -8.43 4.72 -2.27
N GLY A 39 -8.97 5.11 -1.12
CA GLY A 39 -10.23 5.85 -1.03
C GLY A 39 -10.07 7.31 -1.46
N ASN A 40 -11.16 8.07 -1.46
CA ASN A 40 -11.08 9.51 -1.73
C ASN A 40 -10.24 10.20 -0.64
N CYS A 41 -9.07 10.70 -1.01
CA CYS A 41 -8.12 11.32 -0.10
C CYS A 41 -8.11 12.85 -0.27
N GLU A 42 -7.87 13.55 0.83
CA GLU A 42 -7.69 15.01 0.87
C GLU A 42 -6.21 15.38 1.03
N ASP A 43 -5.32 14.41 0.87
CA ASP A 43 -3.87 14.51 1.03
C ASP A 43 -3.12 13.71 -0.04
N GLY A 44 -1.79 13.69 0.04
CA GLY A 44 -0.91 13.01 -0.91
C GLY A 44 -0.81 11.48 -0.73
N THR A 45 -1.86 10.82 -0.23
CA THR A 45 -1.83 9.37 0.02
C THR A 45 -1.58 8.58 -1.25
N GLU A 46 -2.21 8.92 -2.37
CA GLU A 46 -2.05 8.16 -3.61
C GLU A 46 -0.61 8.25 -4.14
N GLU A 47 -0.02 9.45 -4.13
CA GLU A 47 1.37 9.68 -4.51
C GLU A 47 2.33 8.93 -3.58
N LEU A 48 2.04 8.91 -2.28
CA LEU A 48 2.82 8.17 -1.29
C LEU A 48 2.80 6.66 -1.58
N ILE A 49 1.63 6.08 -1.85
CA ILE A 49 1.51 4.66 -2.24
C ILE A 49 2.28 4.37 -3.53
N ARG A 50 2.14 5.23 -4.55
CA ARG A 50 2.83 5.07 -5.84
C ARG A 50 4.35 5.25 -5.75
N SER A 51 4.85 5.89 -4.70
CA SER A 51 6.28 6.06 -4.46
C SER A 51 6.97 4.82 -3.90
N ILE A 52 6.19 3.82 -3.44
CA ILE A 52 6.74 2.58 -2.88
C ILE A 52 7.41 1.79 -4.02
N PRO A 53 8.74 1.54 -3.95
CA PRO A 53 9.44 0.77 -4.96
C PRO A 53 9.04 -0.71 -4.87
N SER A 54 8.40 -1.23 -5.93
CA SER A 54 7.91 -2.61 -5.99
C SER A 54 7.97 -3.13 -7.43
N ASP A 55 8.24 -4.44 -7.56
CA ASP A 55 8.07 -5.23 -8.78
C ASP A 55 6.74 -6.01 -8.81
N LYS A 56 5.90 -5.81 -7.79
CA LYS A 56 4.60 -6.45 -7.52
C LYS A 56 3.47 -5.43 -7.50
#